data_AF-A0A930RI28-F1
#
_entry.id   AF-A0A930RI28-F1
#
_cell.length_a   1.000
_cell.length_b   1.000
_cell.length_c   1.000
_cell.angle_alpha   90.00
_cell.angle_beta   90.00
_cell.angle_gamma   90.00
#
_symmetry.space_group_name_H-M   'P 1'
#
loop_
_entity.id
_entity.type
_entity.pdbx_description
1 polymer ?
#
loop_
_entity_poly.entity_id
_entity_poly.type
_entity_poly.pdbx_seq_one_letter_code
_entity_poly.pdbx_strand_id
1 'polypeptide(L)'
;RRIIDNQVLVGFAGGVADAITLEEMFEDKLKQFKGNLQRAAIEMAKQWRSDRGLQKLEAMLIVMNKEQVLLVSGTGEVIEPDDGILTIGSGGNYALSAARGLLRFGDSSLTAEDIARESLKIASEIDIFTNDNIITETLA
;
A
#
# COMPACT_ATOMS: atom_id res chain seq x y z
N ARG A 1 -3.33 3.22 7.22
CA ARG A 1 -3.21 3.40 8.69
C ARG A 1 -1.75 3.61 9.06
N ARG A 2 -1.44 4.39 10.10
CA ARG A 2 -0.09 4.55 10.66
C ARG A 2 0.20 3.49 11.74
N ILE A 3 1.40 2.90 11.73
CA ILE A 3 1.90 1.94 12.72
C ILE A 3 3.33 2.31 13.17
N ILE A 4 3.83 1.66 14.23
CA ILE A 4 5.15 1.90 14.85
C ILE A 4 5.43 3.38 15.04
N ASP A 5 4.83 3.97 16.07
CA ASP A 5 5.03 5.39 16.43
C ASP A 5 4.88 6.35 15.24
N ASN A 6 3.92 6.04 14.35
CA ASN A 6 3.62 6.80 13.15
C ASN A 6 4.71 6.85 12.07
N GLN A 7 5.64 5.89 12.06
CA GLN A 7 6.76 5.86 11.11
C GLN A 7 6.47 5.06 9.83
N VAL A 8 5.45 4.21 9.85
CA VAL A 8 5.09 3.34 8.73
C VAL A 8 3.60 3.46 8.41
N LEU A 9 3.28 3.56 7.13
CA LEU A 9 1.91 3.45 6.62
C LEU A 9 1.67 2.04 6.07
N VAL A 10 0.50 1.51 6.36
CA VAL A 10 0.00 0.23 5.84
C VAL A 10 -1.36 0.44 5.18
N GLY A 11 -1.56 -0.17 4.02
CA GLY A 11 -2.81 -0.18 3.28
C GLY A 11 -3.12 -1.58 2.75
N PHE A 12 -4.39 -1.97 2.82
CA PHE A 12 -4.86 -3.29 2.40
C PHE A 12 -6.14 -3.13 1.59
N ALA A 13 -6.28 -3.91 0.52
CA ALA A 13 -7.49 -3.95 -0.30
C ALA A 13 -8.16 -5.33 -0.16
N GLY A 14 -9.15 -5.43 0.72
CA GLY A 14 -9.89 -6.67 0.98
C GLY A 14 -10.81 -6.59 2.20
N GLY A 15 -11.18 -7.74 2.77
CA GLY A 15 -12.03 -7.83 3.94
C GLY A 15 -11.39 -7.28 5.22
N VAL A 16 -12.18 -6.65 6.10
CA VAL A 16 -11.70 -6.03 7.34
C VAL A 16 -10.97 -7.03 8.27
N ALA A 17 -11.47 -8.26 8.36
CA ALA A 17 -10.84 -9.30 9.20
C ALA A 17 -9.45 -9.70 8.70
N ASP A 18 -9.28 -9.80 7.38
CA ASP A 18 -7.99 -10.10 6.75
C ASP A 18 -7.02 -8.94 6.93
N ALA A 19 -7.52 -7.69 6.80
CA ALA A 19 -6.73 -6.48 7.00
C ALA A 19 -6.10 -6.45 8.40
N ILE A 20 -6.91 -6.68 9.44
CA ILE A 20 -6.44 -6.70 10.84
C ILE A 20 -5.37 -7.78 11.02
N THR A 21 -5.63 -8.99 10.52
CA THR A 21 -4.71 -10.13 10.67
C THR A 21 -3.35 -9.86 10.01
N LEU A 22 -3.36 -9.29 8.79
CA LEU A 22 -2.14 -8.98 8.05
C LEU A 22 -1.40 -7.77 8.61
N GLU A 23 -2.12 -6.76 9.11
CA GLU A 23 -1.54 -5.62 9.82
C GLU A 23 -0.78 -6.08 11.07
N GLU A 24 -1.42 -6.90 11.91
CA GLU A 24 -0.81 -7.45 13.13
C GLU A 24 0.42 -8.31 12.80
N MET A 25 0.29 -9.19 11.81
CA MET A 25 1.41 -10.01 11.33
C MET A 25 2.58 -9.15 10.86
N PHE A 26 2.31 -8.08 10.11
CA PHE A 26 3.36 -7.19 9.63
C PHE A 26 4.01 -6.40 10.77
N GLU A 27 3.21 -5.87 11.70
CA GLU A 27 3.70 -5.12 12.85
C GLU A 27 4.63 -5.98 13.73
N ASP A 28 4.30 -7.25 13.94
CA ASP A 28 5.13 -8.21 14.67
C ASP A 28 6.48 -8.42 13.97
N LYS A 29 6.50 -8.60 12.64
CA LYS A 29 7.75 -8.71 11.88
C LYS A 29 8.55 -7.42 11.94
N LEU A 30 7.90 -6.28 11.84
CA LEU A 30 8.57 -4.99 11.85
C LEU A 30 9.22 -4.72 13.22
N LYS A 31 8.56 -5.07 14.33
CA LYS A 31 9.16 -5.05 15.68
C LYS A 31 10.34 -6.02 15.79
N GLN A 32 10.17 -7.26 15.33
CA GLN A 32 11.22 -8.29 15.36
C GLN A 32 12.49 -7.85 14.64
N PHE A 33 12.36 -7.15 13.51
CA PHE A 33 13.47 -6.67 12.70
C PHE A 33 13.82 -5.19 12.93
N LYS A 34 13.43 -4.63 14.09
CA LYS A 34 13.80 -3.29 14.54
C LYS A 34 13.52 -2.19 13.50
N GLY A 35 12.35 -2.26 12.86
CA GLY A 35 11.91 -1.27 11.88
C GLY A 35 12.45 -1.47 10.45
N ASN A 36 13.21 -2.53 10.18
CA ASN A 36 13.65 -2.81 8.81
C ASN A 36 12.46 -3.27 7.94
N LEU A 37 11.93 -2.34 7.14
CA LEU A 37 10.73 -2.53 6.32
C LEU A 37 10.87 -3.68 5.33
N GLN A 38 11.96 -3.70 4.55
CA GLN A 38 12.20 -4.72 3.52
C GLN A 38 12.30 -6.12 4.12
N ARG A 39 13.06 -6.26 5.22
CA ARG A 39 13.20 -7.55 5.90
C ARG A 39 11.88 -8.01 6.52
N ALA A 40 11.12 -7.09 7.12
CA ALA A 40 9.81 -7.40 7.66
C ALA A 40 8.83 -7.86 6.56
N ALA A 41 8.82 -7.18 5.42
CA ALA A 41 8.00 -7.55 4.26
C ALA A 41 8.35 -8.94 3.72
N ILE A 42 9.64 -9.25 3.54
CA ILE A 42 10.09 -10.57 3.07
C ILE A 42 9.68 -11.69 4.04
N GLU A 43 9.87 -11.49 5.34
CA GLU A 43 9.54 -12.51 6.34
C GLU A 43 8.02 -12.66 6.53
N MET A 44 7.27 -11.57 6.38
CA MET A 44 5.81 -11.62 6.31
C MET A 44 5.35 -12.41 5.09
N ALA A 45 5.88 -12.11 3.90
CA ALA A 45 5.50 -12.78 2.65
C ALA A 45 5.72 -14.30 2.73
N LYS A 46 6.84 -14.74 3.33
CA LYS A 46 7.12 -16.16 3.60
C LYS A 46 6.07 -16.79 4.53
N GLN A 47 5.71 -16.09 5.60
CA GLN A 47 4.71 -16.57 6.56
C GLN A 47 3.32 -16.64 5.93
N TRP A 48 2.91 -15.59 5.22
CA TRP A 48 1.63 -15.51 4.52
C TRP A 48 1.50 -16.65 3.50
N ARG A 49 2.51 -16.86 2.66
CA ARG A 49 2.54 -17.98 1.69
C ARG A 49 2.45 -19.36 2.34
N SER A 50 2.99 -19.51 3.54
CA SER A 50 3.01 -20.81 4.24
C SER A 50 1.67 -21.12 4.93
N ASP A 51 0.87 -20.10 5.21
CA ASP A 51 -0.43 -20.23 5.86
C ASP A 51 -1.50 -20.67 4.85
N ARG A 52 -2.08 -21.85 5.07
CA ARG A 52 -3.07 -22.45 4.15
C ARG A 52 -4.36 -21.63 4.01
N GLY A 53 -4.72 -20.87 5.05
CA GLY A 53 -5.89 -20.01 5.06
C GLY A 53 -5.59 -18.70 4.32
N LEU A 54 -4.49 -18.04 4.70
CA LEU A 54 -4.17 -16.71 4.18
C LEU A 54 -3.65 -16.72 2.75
N GLN A 55 -2.97 -17.77 2.29
CA GLN A 55 -2.43 -17.84 0.91
C GLN A 55 -3.52 -17.75 -0.19
N LYS A 56 -4.80 -17.97 0.16
CA LYS A 56 -5.93 -17.92 -0.78
C LYS A 56 -6.50 -16.51 -0.94
N LEU A 57 -6.03 -15.56 -0.14
CA LEU A 57 -6.43 -14.17 -0.26
C LEU A 57 -5.86 -13.62 -1.57
N GLU A 58 -6.74 -13.13 -2.44
CA GLU A 58 -6.36 -12.36 -3.64
C GLU A 58 -5.94 -10.92 -3.28
N ALA A 59 -5.99 -10.58 -2.00
CA ALA A 59 -5.68 -9.26 -1.50
C ALA A 59 -4.17 -8.99 -1.50
N MET A 60 -3.84 -7.73 -1.69
CA MET A 60 -2.47 -7.21 -1.65
C MET A 60 -2.34 -6.21 -0.50
N LEU A 61 -1.14 -6.12 0.05
CA LEU A 61 -0.77 -5.19 1.11
C LEU A 61 0.27 -4.21 0.56
N ILE A 62 0.05 -2.90 0.77
CA ILE A 62 1.09 -1.88 0.60
C ILE A 62 1.61 -1.49 1.97
N VAL A 63 2.93 -1.45 2.11
CA VAL A 63 3.62 -0.93 3.30
C VAL A 63 4.66 0.10 2.88
N MET A 64 4.78 1.21 3.61
CA MET A 64 5.76 2.25 3.29
C MET A 64 6.32 2.94 4.53
N ASN A 65 7.57 3.37 4.43
CA ASN A 65 8.20 4.31 5.35
C ASN A 65 8.67 5.56 4.57
N LYS A 66 9.53 6.39 5.16
CA LYS A 66 10.08 7.58 4.49
C LYS A 66 11.04 7.28 3.33
N GLU A 67 11.55 6.06 3.26
CA GLU A 67 12.63 5.68 2.35
C GLU A 67 12.12 4.90 1.14
N GLN A 68 11.12 4.03 1.35
CA GLN A 68 10.65 3.09 0.34
C GLN A 68 9.18 2.69 0.55
N VAL A 69 8.58 2.16 -0.51
CA VAL A 69 7.21 1.62 -0.55
C VAL A 69 7.25 0.23 -1.17
N LEU A 70 6.55 -0.73 -0.56
CA LEU A 70 6.58 -2.14 -0.93
C LEU A 70 5.17 -2.70 -1.08
N LEU A 71 4.97 -3.51 -2.11
CA LEU A 71 3.82 -4.39 -2.27
C LEU A 71 4.16 -5.76 -1.69
N VAL A 72 3.25 -6.35 -0.93
CA VAL A 72 3.34 -7.72 -0.42
C VAL A 72 2.06 -8.48 -0.78
N SER A 73 2.21 -9.72 -1.25
CA SER A 73 1.10 -10.58 -1.66
C SER A 73 1.13 -11.96 -1.00
N GLY A 74 -0.02 -12.64 -0.99
CA GLY A 74 -0.16 -14.01 -0.47
C GLY A 74 0.59 -15.07 -1.28
N THR A 75 1.01 -14.78 -2.51
CA THR A 75 1.89 -15.64 -3.33
C THR A 75 3.34 -15.61 -2.86
N GLY A 76 3.68 -14.71 -1.92
CA GLY A 76 5.01 -14.54 -1.36
C GLY A 76 5.88 -13.56 -2.13
N GLU A 77 5.28 -12.69 -2.94
CA GLU A 77 6.00 -11.66 -3.69
C GLU A 77 6.18 -10.40 -2.84
N VAL A 78 7.33 -9.77 -3.00
CA VAL A 78 7.64 -8.45 -2.44
C VAL A 78 8.16 -7.59 -3.59
N ILE A 79 7.47 -6.49 -3.89
CA ILE A 79 7.75 -5.65 -5.06
C ILE A 79 7.95 -4.21 -4.61
N GLU A 80 9.04 -3.60 -5.05
CA GLU A 80 9.33 -2.18 -4.90
C GLU A 80 9.17 -1.50 -6.26
N PRO A 81 8.42 -0.40 -6.39
CA PRO A 81 8.29 0.32 -7.66
C PRO A 81 9.51 1.20 -7.93
N ASP A 82 9.96 1.28 -9.18
CA ASP A 82 11.04 2.18 -9.57
C ASP A 82 10.67 3.67 -9.45
N ASP A 83 9.39 4.00 -9.58
CA ASP A 83 8.87 5.37 -9.57
C ASP A 83 8.25 5.79 -8.23
N GLY A 84 8.34 4.94 -7.21
CA GLY A 84 7.82 5.24 -5.87
C GLY A 84 6.29 5.25 -5.77
N ILE A 85 5.55 4.76 -6.78
CA ILE A 85 4.09 4.74 -6.79
C ILE A 85 3.59 3.29 -6.78
N LEU A 86 2.74 2.97 -5.79
CA LEU A 86 1.95 1.74 -5.77
C LEU A 86 0.47 2.05 -5.54
N THR A 87 -0.39 1.20 -6.09
CA THR A 87 -1.84 1.23 -5.92
C THR A 87 -2.37 -0.19 -5.81
N ILE A 88 -3.46 -0.38 -5.07
CA ILE A 88 -4.20 -1.64 -4.96
C ILE A 88 -5.71 -1.36 -4.95
N GLY A 89 -6.52 -2.40 -5.13
CA GLY A 89 -7.98 -2.30 -5.17
C GLY A 89 -8.55 -2.12 -6.57
N SER A 90 -9.88 -2.03 -6.67
CA SER A 90 -10.62 -2.00 -7.95
C SER A 90 -10.19 -0.82 -8.84
N GLY A 91 -10.09 0.37 -8.26
CA GLY A 91 -9.68 1.60 -8.94
C GLY A 91 -8.17 1.72 -9.17
N GLY A 92 -7.37 0.74 -8.74
CA GLY A 92 -5.91 0.87 -8.62
C GLY A 92 -5.22 1.25 -9.93
N ASN A 93 -5.56 0.59 -11.04
CA ASN A 93 -4.92 0.86 -12.33
C ASN A 93 -5.21 2.28 -12.87
N TYR A 94 -6.39 2.82 -12.60
CA TYR A 94 -6.76 4.18 -12.98
C TYR A 94 -5.99 5.19 -12.14
N ALA A 95 -5.94 4.97 -10.82
CA ALA A 95 -5.17 5.80 -9.90
C ALA A 95 -3.67 5.76 -10.24
N LEU A 96 -3.10 4.60 -10.55
CA LEU A 96 -1.70 4.46 -10.92
C LEU A 96 -1.37 5.25 -12.19
N SER A 97 -2.23 5.15 -13.20
CA SER A 97 -2.07 5.87 -14.46
C SER A 97 -2.16 7.38 -14.25
N ALA A 98 -3.12 7.84 -13.45
CA ALA A 98 -3.29 9.24 -13.10
C ALA A 98 -2.10 9.78 -12.30
N ALA A 99 -1.67 9.07 -11.26
CA ALA A 99 -0.54 9.46 -10.42
C ALA A 99 0.76 9.57 -11.24
N ARG A 100 1.03 8.61 -12.12
CA ARG A 100 2.18 8.67 -13.03
C ARG A 100 2.10 9.83 -14.03
N GLY A 101 0.89 10.15 -14.50
CA GLY A 101 0.66 11.32 -15.35
C GLY A 101 0.94 12.63 -14.62
N LEU A 102 0.39 12.79 -13.42
CA LEU A 102 0.61 13.95 -12.55
C LEU A 102 2.08 14.12 -12.16
N LEU A 103 2.78 13.03 -11.83
CA LEU A 103 4.19 13.09 -11.48
C LEU A 103 5.08 13.51 -12.67
N ARG A 104 4.72 13.12 -13.90
CA ARG A 104 5.53 13.41 -15.10
C ARG A 104 5.23 14.77 -15.73
N PHE A 105 3.97 15.21 -15.69
CA PHE A 105 3.49 16.36 -16.46
C PHE A 105 2.69 17.38 -15.64
N GLY A 106 2.42 17.09 -14.37
CA GLY A 106 1.70 17.98 -13.48
C GLY A 106 2.55 19.17 -13.03
N ASP A 107 1.90 20.09 -12.30
CA ASP A 107 2.60 21.22 -11.71
C ASP A 107 3.65 20.72 -10.70
N SER A 108 4.85 21.29 -10.79
CA SER A 108 5.95 21.06 -9.83
C SER A 108 5.58 21.39 -8.37
N SER A 109 4.52 22.19 -8.16
CA SER A 109 4.02 22.50 -6.81
C SER A 109 3.18 21.38 -6.19
N LEU A 110 2.80 20.34 -6.95
CA LEU A 110 2.00 19.24 -6.43
C LEU A 110 2.81 18.45 -5.39
N THR A 111 2.24 18.31 -4.20
CA THR A 111 2.81 17.47 -3.15
C THR A 111 2.46 15.98 -3.38
N ALA A 112 3.13 15.09 -2.67
CA ALA A 112 2.79 13.66 -2.68
C ALA A 112 1.33 13.41 -2.23
N GLU A 113 0.83 14.22 -1.30
CA GLU A 113 -0.57 14.17 -0.88
C GLU A 113 -1.52 14.59 -2.01
N ASP A 114 -1.20 15.68 -2.72
CA ASP A 114 -2.02 16.14 -3.85
C ASP A 114 -2.08 15.09 -4.96
N ILE A 115 -0.93 14.49 -5.32
CA ILE A 115 -0.86 13.43 -6.32
C ILE A 115 -1.69 12.21 -5.88
N ALA A 116 -1.58 11.78 -4.62
CA ALA A 116 -2.36 10.66 -4.09
C ALA A 116 -3.87 10.96 -4.08
N ARG A 117 -4.27 12.17 -3.69
CA ARG A 117 -5.69 12.57 -3.65
C ARG A 117 -6.29 12.69 -5.05
N GLU A 118 -5.64 13.42 -5.95
CA GLU A 118 -6.16 13.67 -7.29
C GLU A 118 -6.16 12.40 -8.15
N SER A 119 -5.19 11.50 -7.96
CA SER A 119 -5.21 10.20 -8.65
C SER A 119 -6.38 9.30 -8.23
N LEU A 120 -6.70 9.25 -6.93
CA LEU A 120 -7.88 8.53 -6.44
C LEU A 120 -9.18 9.20 -6.88
N LYS A 121 -9.21 10.53 -6.97
CA LYS A 121 -10.36 11.28 -7.50
C LYS A 121 -10.63 10.93 -8.95
N ILE A 122 -9.60 10.92 -9.80
CA ILE A 122 -9.71 10.46 -11.19
C ILE A 122 -10.19 9.01 -11.25
N ALA A 123 -9.69 8.13 -10.37
CA ALA A 123 -10.17 6.75 -10.31
C ALA A 123 -11.66 6.66 -9.94
N SER A 124 -12.15 7.52 -9.04
CA SER A 124 -13.58 7.56 -8.65
C SER A 124 -14.52 8.04 -9.75
N GLU A 125 -14.00 8.79 -10.72
CA GLU A 125 -14.76 9.25 -11.89
C GLU A 125 -14.87 8.16 -12.98
N ILE A 126 -14.09 7.09 -12.88
CA ILE A 126 -13.97 6.03 -13.90
C ILE A 126 -14.44 4.67 -13.39
N ASP A 127 -13.97 4.25 -12.21
CA ASP A 127 -14.27 2.95 -11.63
C ASP A 127 -15.57 2.99 -10.80
N ILE A 128 -16.56 2.19 -11.17
CA ILE A 128 -17.87 2.13 -10.48
C ILE A 128 -17.77 1.63 -9.03
N PHE A 129 -16.64 1.04 -8.63
CA PHE A 129 -16.40 0.55 -7.27
C PHE A 129 -15.57 1.52 -6.42
N THR A 130 -15.11 2.65 -6.97
CA THR A 130 -14.34 3.67 -6.27
C THR A 130 -15.18 4.95 -6.16
N ASN A 131 -15.22 5.56 -4.97
CA ASN A 131 -15.97 6.81 -4.74
C ASN A 131 -15.03 7.97 -4.35
N ASP A 132 -15.61 9.16 -4.17
CA ASP A 132 -14.91 10.41 -3.89
C ASP A 132 -14.66 10.67 -2.39
N ASN A 133 -15.00 9.71 -1.51
CA ASN A 133 -14.72 9.79 -0.08
C ASN A 133 -13.26 9.41 0.22
N ILE A 134 -12.35 10.33 -0.12
CA ILE A 134 -10.90 10.07 -0.12
C ILE A 134 -10.24 10.54 1.18
N ILE A 135 -9.60 9.60 1.88
CA ILE A 135 -8.77 9.85 3.05
C ILE A 135 -7.30 9.74 2.66
N THR A 136 -6.52 10.74 3.00
CA THR A 136 -5.07 10.76 2.81
C THR A 136 -4.36 10.64 4.16
N GLU A 137 -3.23 9.94 4.16
CA GLU A 137 -2.34 9.84 5.31
C GLU A 137 -0.91 10.12 4.86
N THR A 138 -0.21 10.97 5.60
CA THR A 138 1.18 11.36 5.32
C THR A 138 2.11 10.95 6.45
N LEU A 139 3.38 10.72 6.11
CA LEU A 139 4.48 10.58 7.07
C LEU A 139 5.18 11.95 7.16
N ALA A 140 5.40 12.43 8.39
CA ALA A 140 6.19 13.64 8.67
C ALA A 140 7.65 13.26 8.82
#